data_AF-A0A6V8DAJ7-F1
#
_entry.id   AF-A0A6V8DAJ7-F1
#
_cell.length_a   1.000
_cell.length_b   1.000
_cell.length_c   1.000
_cell.angle_alpha   90.00
_cell.angle_beta   90.00
_cell.angle_gamma   90.00
#
_symmetry.space_group_name_H-M   'P 1'
#
loop_
_entity.id
_entity.type
_entity.pdbx_description
1 polymer ?
#
loop_
_entity_poly.entity_id
_entity_poly.type
_entity_poly.pdbx_seq_one_letter_code
_entity_poly.pdbx_strand_id
1 'polypeptide(L)'
;GAGELGLESQIERGWAAWLEDGESAMWTDSYVDTVAIYESPTARSDHDSFQEHLDTITMGWNGVVDGYPCYHRECDRLPKMLEYMVTDGRTGEQNLVESFDVVAWWSTMTFLALDEQPIINAL
;
A
#
# COMPACT_ATOMS: atom_id res chain seq x y z
N GLY A 1 -4.86 0.51 18.74
CA GLY A 1 -5.71 0.75 17.57
C GLY A 1 -4.82 1.09 16.41
N ALA A 2 -4.75 2.36 15.99
CA ALA A 2 -3.82 2.83 14.95
C ALA A 2 -2.34 2.85 15.40
N GLY A 3 -2.07 3.35 16.61
CA GLY A 3 -0.71 3.42 17.14
C GLY A 3 -0.02 2.08 17.41
N GLU A 4 -0.78 0.98 17.53
CA GLU A 4 -0.22 -0.39 17.63
C GLU A 4 0.20 -0.94 16.26
N LEU A 5 -0.44 -0.47 15.18
CA LEU A 5 -0.07 -0.78 13.80
C LEU A 5 1.00 0.20 13.24
N GLY A 6 1.37 1.22 14.04
CA GLY A 6 2.36 2.22 13.67
C GLY A 6 2.01 3.05 12.44
N LEU A 7 0.72 3.17 12.08
CA LEU A 7 0.28 3.76 10.82
C LEU A 7 0.75 5.21 10.64
N GLU A 8 0.72 6.00 11.70
CA GLU A 8 1.21 7.39 11.69
C GLU A 8 2.70 7.43 11.30
N SER A 9 3.50 6.50 11.85
CA SER A 9 4.92 6.41 11.53
C SER A 9 5.18 5.96 10.09
N GLN A 10 4.28 5.17 9.50
CA GLN A 10 4.39 4.73 8.10
C GLN A 10 4.12 5.91 7.14
N ILE A 11 3.17 6.79 7.47
CA ILE A 11 2.92 8.03 6.73
C ILE A 11 4.11 8.98 6.87
N GLU A 12 4.60 9.20 8.10
CA GLU A 12 5.74 10.07 8.36
C GLU A 12 6.99 9.63 7.58
N ARG A 13 7.25 8.32 7.53
CA ARG A 13 8.35 7.75 6.72
C ARG A 13 8.13 7.99 5.23
N GLY A 14 6.93 7.73 4.72
CA GLY A 14 6.62 7.91 3.29
C GLY A 14 6.77 9.36 2.87
N TRP A 15 6.25 10.27 3.69
CA TRP A 15 6.39 11.72 3.50
C TRP A 15 7.84 12.16 3.53
N ALA A 16 8.62 11.69 4.51
CA ALA A 16 10.04 12.02 4.61
C ALA A 16 10.83 11.52 3.38
N ALA A 17 10.59 10.29 2.92
CA ALA A 17 11.22 9.74 1.72
C ALA A 17 10.83 10.54 0.47
N TRP A 18 9.54 10.85 0.31
CA TRP A 18 9.06 11.65 -0.82
C TRP A 18 9.68 13.05 -0.85
N LEU A 19 9.93 13.68 0.30
CA LEU A 19 10.61 14.98 0.36
C LEU A 19 12.07 14.94 -0.12
N GLU A 20 12.72 13.77 -0.18
CA GLU A 20 14.12 13.65 -0.60
C GLU A 20 14.28 13.68 -2.13
N ASP A 21 13.47 12.93 -2.88
CA ASP A 21 13.60 12.80 -4.35
C ASP A 21 12.24 12.56 -5.06
N GLY A 22 11.11 12.79 -4.40
CA GLY A 22 9.79 12.44 -4.92
C GLY A 22 9.52 10.93 -4.83
N GLU A 23 8.64 10.43 -5.71
CA GLU A 23 8.23 9.01 -5.68
C GLU A 23 9.38 8.01 -5.83
N SER A 24 10.47 8.36 -6.53
CA SER A 24 11.64 7.49 -6.78
C SER A 24 12.35 7.07 -5.50
N ALA A 25 12.39 7.94 -4.48
CA ALA A 25 13.01 7.65 -3.19
C ALA A 25 12.37 6.47 -2.47
N MET A 26 11.09 6.20 -2.73
CA MET A 26 10.35 5.15 -2.06
C MET A 26 10.48 3.79 -2.76
N TRP A 27 10.96 3.75 -4.01
CA TRP A 27 11.04 2.51 -4.78
C TRP A 27 12.21 1.62 -4.37
N THR A 28 13.15 2.15 -3.60
CA THR A 28 14.38 1.45 -3.22
C THR A 28 14.28 0.68 -1.91
N ASP A 29 13.29 0.97 -1.06
CA ASP A 29 13.19 0.41 0.28
C ASP A 29 12.10 -0.68 0.36
N SER A 30 12.46 -1.86 -0.15
CA SER A 30 11.64 -3.05 0.00
C SER A 30 11.67 -3.50 1.48
N TYR A 31 10.52 -3.85 2.03
CA TYR A 31 10.35 -4.39 3.40
C TYR A 31 10.42 -3.38 4.56
N VAL A 32 10.36 -2.08 4.27
CA VAL A 32 10.07 -1.07 5.29
C VAL A 32 8.60 -0.68 5.21
N ASP A 33 7.93 -0.71 6.37
CA ASP A 33 6.53 -0.31 6.47
C ASP A 33 6.41 1.18 6.18
N THR A 34 5.99 1.51 4.97
CA THR A 34 5.95 2.88 4.46
C THR A 34 4.72 3.03 3.58
N VAL A 35 4.07 4.19 3.69
CA VAL A 35 3.04 4.59 2.74
C VAL A 35 3.71 5.17 1.50
N ALA A 36 3.48 4.54 0.35
CA ALA A 36 3.95 5.02 -0.93
C ALA A 36 3.01 6.10 -1.49
N ILE A 37 3.56 7.25 -1.86
CA ILE A 37 2.94 8.33 -2.64
C ILE A 37 3.27 8.12 -4.13
N TYR A 38 2.25 7.94 -4.97
CA TYR A 38 2.38 7.75 -6.41
C TYR A 38 1.93 9.00 -7.16
N GLU A 39 2.84 9.59 -7.91
CA GLU A 39 2.61 10.77 -8.74
C GLU A 39 2.60 10.43 -10.23
N SER A 40 3.20 9.31 -10.61
CA SER A 40 3.15 8.76 -11.97
C SER A 40 2.28 7.50 -12.06
N PRO A 41 1.75 7.18 -13.26
CA PRO A 41 0.99 5.95 -13.52
C PRO A 41 1.87 4.68 -13.56
N THR A 42 3.07 4.73 -12.98
CA THR A 42 4.04 3.62 -13.02
C THR A 42 3.61 2.42 -12.17
N ALA A 43 2.67 2.61 -11.23
CA ALA A 43 2.09 1.54 -10.43
C ALA A 43 0.86 0.91 -11.14
N ARG A 44 1.03 -0.31 -11.66
CA ARG A 44 0.05 -1.10 -12.44
C ARG A 44 -1.13 -1.65 -11.60
N SER A 45 -1.75 -0.81 -10.78
CA SER A 45 -3.01 -1.08 -10.06
C SER A 45 -4.06 -0.05 -10.49
N ASP A 46 -5.13 0.12 -9.73
CA ASP A 46 -6.22 1.06 -10.04
C ASP A 46 -5.78 2.55 -10.07
N HIS A 47 -4.55 2.86 -9.60
CA HIS A 47 -3.95 4.20 -9.54
C HIS A 47 -4.07 4.98 -10.85
N ASP A 48 -3.77 4.33 -11.99
CA ASP A 48 -3.71 4.94 -13.32
C ASP A 48 -5.02 5.66 -13.67
N SER A 49 -6.13 4.94 -13.56
CA SER A 49 -7.46 5.49 -13.85
C SER A 49 -7.85 6.68 -12.96
N PHE A 50 -7.44 6.68 -11.69
CA PHE A 50 -7.71 7.78 -10.77
C PHE A 50 -6.84 9.00 -11.08
N GLN A 51 -5.55 8.78 -11.32
CA GLN A 51 -4.60 9.85 -11.67
C GLN A 51 -4.98 10.52 -13.00
N GLU A 52 -5.26 9.74 -14.04
CA GLU A 52 -5.57 10.28 -15.37
C GLU A 52 -6.92 11.01 -15.45
N HIS A 53 -7.93 10.54 -14.71
CA HIS A 53 -9.30 11.06 -14.87
C HIS A 53 -9.74 12.03 -13.77
N LEU A 54 -9.08 12.04 -12.61
CA LEU A 54 -9.43 12.92 -11.48
C LEU A 54 -8.35 13.95 -11.14
N ASP A 55 -7.22 13.97 -11.86
CA ASP A 55 -6.09 14.89 -11.61
C ASP A 55 -5.66 14.86 -10.13
N THR A 56 -5.48 13.65 -9.60
CA THR A 56 -5.20 13.42 -8.17
C THR A 56 -3.94 12.60 -7.98
N ILE A 57 -3.24 12.85 -6.88
CA ILE A 57 -2.19 11.95 -6.38
C ILE A 57 -2.87 10.75 -5.73
N THR A 58 -2.23 9.58 -5.79
CA THR A 58 -2.73 8.37 -5.12
C THR A 58 -1.71 7.85 -4.11
N MET A 59 -2.19 7.11 -3.13
CA MET A 59 -1.38 6.52 -2.08
C MET A 59 -1.63 5.01 -2.04
N GLY A 60 -0.59 4.24 -1.73
CA GLY A 60 -0.70 2.80 -1.54
C GLY A 60 0.27 2.31 -0.47
N TRP A 61 0.02 1.11 0.04
CA TRP A 61 0.97 0.45 0.93
C TRP A 61 1.99 -0.31 0.12
N ASN A 62 3.26 -0.18 0.53
CA ASN A 62 4.44 -0.75 -0.10
C ASN A 62 4.15 -2.11 -0.76
N GLY A 63 4.44 -2.22 -2.05
CA GLY A 63 4.17 -3.39 -2.86
C GLY A 63 5.44 -3.87 -3.54
N VAL A 64 5.63 -5.18 -3.64
CA VAL A 64 6.70 -5.72 -4.49
C VAL A 64 6.30 -5.46 -5.94
N VAL A 65 7.17 -4.77 -6.68
CA VAL A 65 6.98 -4.57 -8.13
C VAL A 65 6.82 -5.95 -8.78
N ASP A 66 5.73 -6.12 -9.54
CA ASP A 66 5.30 -7.39 -10.18
C ASP A 66 4.78 -8.49 -9.24
N GLY A 67 4.60 -8.16 -7.96
CA GLY A 67 4.11 -9.07 -6.94
C GLY A 67 5.13 -10.16 -6.57
N TYR A 68 4.67 -11.15 -5.82
CA TYR A 68 5.51 -12.29 -5.46
C TYR A 68 5.48 -13.37 -6.55
N PRO A 69 6.46 -14.31 -6.62
CA PRO A 69 6.62 -15.26 -7.74
C PRO A 69 5.40 -16.14 -8.09
N CYS A 70 4.44 -16.30 -7.17
CA CYS A 70 3.21 -17.06 -7.38
C CYS A 70 1.97 -16.19 -7.62
N TYR A 71 2.08 -14.86 -7.65
CA TYR A 71 0.99 -13.94 -7.92
C TYR A 71 0.29 -14.28 -9.24
N HIS A 72 -1.05 -14.42 -9.22
CA HIS A 72 -1.89 -14.81 -10.36
C HIS A 72 -1.52 -16.17 -11.00
N ARG A 73 -0.95 -17.10 -10.23
CA ARG A 73 -0.62 -18.47 -10.69
C ARG A 73 -1.35 -19.51 -9.84
N GLU A 74 -1.35 -20.78 -10.26
CA GLU A 74 -2.00 -21.86 -9.51
C GLU A 74 -1.43 -22.07 -8.10
N CYS A 75 -0.18 -21.64 -7.89
CA CYS A 75 0.50 -21.66 -6.61
C CYS A 75 0.14 -20.48 -5.69
N ASP A 76 -0.72 -19.55 -6.13
CA ASP A 76 -1.27 -18.46 -5.32
C ASP A 76 -2.24 -19.00 -4.27
N ARG A 77 -1.69 -19.54 -3.19
CA ARG A 77 -2.44 -20.24 -2.14
C ARG A 77 -1.89 -19.86 -0.78
N LEU A 78 -2.74 -19.90 0.26
CA LEU A 78 -2.38 -19.52 1.62
C LEU A 78 -1.04 -20.10 2.11
N PRO A 79 -0.74 -21.42 1.98
CA PRO A 79 0.55 -21.94 2.43
C PRO A 79 1.74 -21.29 1.74
N LYS A 80 1.63 -21.04 0.42
CA LYS A 80 2.69 -20.39 -0.36
C LYS A 80 2.84 -18.92 0.03
N MET A 81 1.73 -18.22 0.24
CA MET A 81 1.74 -16.83 0.71
C MET A 81 2.40 -16.71 2.09
N LEU A 82 2.06 -17.59 3.04
CA LEU A 82 2.68 -17.60 4.37
C LEU A 82 4.19 -17.83 4.31
N GLU A 83 4.69 -18.65 3.38
CA GLU A 83 6.15 -18.80 3.16
C GLU A 83 6.80 -17.51 2.67
N TYR A 84 6.17 -16.80 1.74
CA TYR A 84 6.70 -15.55 1.17
C TYR A 84 6.56 -14.33 2.09
N MET A 85 5.66 -14.39 3.06
CA MET A 85 5.45 -13.32 4.03
C MET A 85 6.37 -13.40 5.24
N VAL A 86 7.26 -14.39 5.36
CA VAL A 86 8.22 -14.46 6.47
C VAL A 86 9.24 -13.33 6.37
N THR A 87 9.47 -12.63 7.48
CA THR A 87 10.54 -11.63 7.64
C THR A 87 11.38 -11.92 8.88
N ASP A 88 12.49 -11.22 9.04
CA ASP A 88 13.34 -11.36 10.22
C ASP A 88 12.56 -11.03 11.49
N GLY A 89 12.34 -12.05 12.33
CA GLY A 89 11.65 -11.93 13.62
C GLY A 89 10.12 -12.05 13.58
N ARG A 90 9.50 -12.30 12.41
CA ARG A 90 8.04 -12.49 12.30
C ARG A 90 7.67 -13.66 11.40
N THR A 91 6.59 -14.36 11.75
CA THR A 91 6.03 -15.43 10.91
C THR A 91 5.19 -14.85 9.77
N GLY A 92 5.01 -15.62 8.70
CA GLY A 92 4.11 -15.22 7.61
C GLY A 92 2.66 -15.03 8.06
N GLU A 93 2.20 -15.77 9.07
CA GLU A 93 0.86 -15.59 9.64
C GLU A 93 0.74 -14.24 10.35
N GLN A 94 1.75 -13.86 11.15
CA GLN A 94 1.78 -12.56 11.81
C GLN A 94 1.75 -11.40 10.82
N ASN A 95 2.51 -11.52 9.72
CA ASN A 95 2.57 -10.49 8.70
C ASN A 95 1.29 -10.46 7.84
N LEU A 96 0.65 -11.60 7.60
CA LEU A 96 -0.64 -11.68 6.89
C LEU A 96 -1.77 -11.04 7.71
N VAL A 97 -1.84 -11.34 9.01
CA VAL A 97 -2.84 -10.75 9.91
C VAL A 97 -2.64 -9.24 10.02
N GLU A 98 -1.39 -8.78 10.21
CA GLU A 98 -1.09 -7.35 10.27
C GLU A 98 -1.41 -6.63 8.96
N SER A 99 -1.10 -7.22 7.81
CA SER A 99 -1.47 -6.65 6.49
C SER A 99 -2.98 -6.48 6.36
N PHE A 100 -3.76 -7.47 6.84
CA PHE A 100 -5.21 -7.38 6.86
C PHE A 100 -5.70 -6.28 7.81
N ASP A 101 -5.10 -6.15 9.00
CA ASP A 101 -5.45 -5.11 9.96
C ASP A 101 -5.19 -3.71 9.40
N VAL A 102 -4.07 -3.49 8.70
CA VAL A 102 -3.75 -2.22 8.02
C VAL A 102 -4.82 -1.89 6.98
N VAL A 103 -5.13 -2.83 6.07
CA VAL A 103 -6.11 -2.62 5.00
C VAL A 103 -7.50 -2.35 5.58
N ALA A 104 -7.93 -3.13 6.57
CA ALA A 104 -9.23 -2.98 7.20
C ALA A 104 -9.36 -1.64 7.94
N TRP A 105 -8.32 -1.24 8.67
CA TRP A 105 -8.30 0.02 9.40
C TRP A 105 -8.42 1.21 8.44
N TRP A 106 -7.57 1.26 7.41
CA TRP A 106 -7.59 2.36 6.45
C TRP A 106 -8.87 2.41 5.64
N SER A 107 -9.35 1.27 5.13
CA SER A 107 -10.62 1.23 4.40
C SER A 107 -11.76 1.77 5.25
N THR A 108 -11.80 1.40 6.54
CA THR A 108 -12.82 1.88 7.47
C THR A 108 -12.68 3.37 7.75
N MET A 109 -11.47 3.85 8.06
CA MET A 109 -11.25 5.26 8.39
C MET A 109 -11.47 6.17 7.19
N THR A 110 -11.01 5.77 6.01
CA THR A 110 -11.26 6.47 4.74
C THR A 110 -12.76 6.53 4.45
N PHE A 111 -13.48 5.42 4.62
CA PHE A 111 -14.95 5.42 4.45
C PHE A 111 -15.67 6.35 5.45
N LEU A 112 -15.16 6.47 6.68
CA LEU A 112 -15.77 7.31 7.71
C LEU A 112 -15.37 8.79 7.63
N ALA A 113 -14.22 9.11 7.00
CA ALA A 113 -13.63 10.44 7.01
C ALA A 113 -13.67 11.16 5.66
N LEU A 114 -13.80 10.44 4.54
CA LEU A 114 -14.02 11.10 3.25
C LEU A 114 -15.49 11.53 3.15
N ASP A 115 -15.68 12.84 2.97
CA ASP A 115 -16.99 13.48 2.90
C ASP A 115 -17.88 12.89 1.78
N GLU A 116 -19.19 12.90 2.04
CA GLU A 116 -20.27 12.23 1.28
C GLU A 116 -20.45 12.71 -0.17
N GLN A 117 -19.70 13.72 -0.63
CA GLN A 117 -19.82 14.20 -2.01
C GLN A 117 -18.86 13.45 -2.94
N PRO A 118 -19.37 12.48 -3.73
CA PRO A 118 -18.52 11.75 -4.67
C PRO A 118 -17.94 12.72 -5.70
N ILE A 119 -16.65 12.56 -6.02
CA ILE A 119 -16.07 13.18 -7.20
C ILE A 119 -16.69 12.48 -8.40
N ILE A 120 -17.62 13.18 -9.08
CA ILE A 120 -18.27 12.66 -10.29
C ILE A 120 -17.21 12.63 -11.39
N ASN A 121 -16.88 11.44 -11.88
CA ASN A 121 -16.10 11.30 -13.11
C ASN A 121 -16.92 11.96 -14.23
N ALA A 122 -16.43 13.08 -14.76
CA ALA A 122 -17.15 13.91 -15.72
C ALA A 122 -16.98 13.45 -17.19
N LEU A 123 -16.41 12.26 -17.40
CA LEU A 123 -16.26 11.61 -18.71
C LEU A 123 -17.53 10.86 -19.14
#